data_AF-A0A397A5U1-F1
#
_entry.id   AF-A0A397A5U1-F1
#
_cell.length_a   1.000
_cell.length_b   1.000
_cell.length_c   1.000
_cell.angle_alpha   90.00
_cell.angle_beta   90.00
_cell.angle_gamma   90.00
#
_symmetry.space_group_name_H-M   'P 1'
#
loop_
_entity.id
_entity.type
_entity.pdbx_description
1 polymer ?
#
loop_
_entity_poly.entity_id
_entity_poly.type
_entity_poly.pdbx_seq_one_letter_code
_entity_poly.pdbx_strand_id
1 'polypeptide(L)'
;MRRVLIAAAKNGVAFPYEKDSSALVLSCPQVLESCATLKIPVELRSPSLDEVDEWSGAFVTSTSRVLLPIQSFVYPARTKDGGSITREKTWASCSIVDRLHRHMFETVQSHSTKVFD
;
A
#
# COMPACT_ATOMS: atom_id res chain seq x y z
N MET A 1 -10.90 11.91 -12.20
CA MET A 1 -9.85 10.87 -12.28
C MET A 1 -9.86 10.06 -11.00
N ARG A 2 -10.03 8.74 -11.08
CA ARG A 2 -9.95 7.85 -9.91
C ARG A 2 -8.48 7.75 -9.50
N ARG A 3 -8.14 8.29 -8.33
CA ARG A 3 -6.78 8.30 -7.77
C ARG A 3 -6.50 6.91 -7.18
N VAL A 4 -5.52 6.19 -7.73
CA VAL A 4 -5.07 4.87 -7.25
C VAL A 4 -3.89 5.09 -6.31
N LEU A 5 -3.94 4.49 -5.13
CA LEU A 5 -3.05 4.76 -4.00
C LEU A 5 -2.09 3.58 -3.82
N ILE A 6 -0.79 3.80 -3.69
CA ILE A 6 0.22 2.73 -3.56
C ILE A 6 0.92 2.90 -2.22
N ALA A 7 0.73 1.96 -1.31
CA ALA A 7 1.51 1.83 -0.09
C ALA A 7 2.60 0.78 -0.31
N ALA A 8 3.82 1.08 0.14
CA ALA A 8 4.96 0.18 0.06
C ALA A 8 5.36 -0.31 1.45
N ALA A 9 5.82 -1.55 1.54
CA ALA A 9 6.48 -2.11 2.72
C ALA A 9 7.96 -2.34 2.41
N LYS A 10 8.89 -1.92 3.27
CA LYS A 10 10.34 -2.24 3.20
C LYS A 10 10.82 -2.62 4.60
N ASN A 11 11.53 -3.75 4.73
CA ASN A 11 12.16 -4.21 5.98
C ASN A 11 11.24 -4.26 7.22
N GLY A 12 9.95 -4.56 7.06
CA GLY A 12 9.01 -4.57 8.18
C GLY A 12 8.23 -3.27 8.41
N VAL A 13 8.52 -2.22 7.64
CA VAL A 13 7.97 -0.85 7.82
C VAL A 13 7.11 -0.45 6.62
N ALA A 14 5.98 0.23 6.86
CA ALA A 14 5.11 0.80 5.82
C ALA A 14 5.38 2.31 5.59
N PHE A 15 5.35 2.79 4.32
CA PHE A 15 5.70 4.15 3.88
C PHE A 15 4.54 4.90 3.15
N PRO A 16 3.97 6.01 3.69
CA PRO A 16 2.90 6.86 3.12
C PRO A 16 3.24 8.24 2.53
N TYR A 17 2.76 8.55 1.33
CA TYR A 17 2.90 9.86 0.68
C TYR A 17 2.13 11.04 1.29
N GLU A 18 2.80 12.18 1.45
CA GLU A 18 2.19 13.51 1.54
C GLU A 18 3.03 14.54 0.76
N LYS A 19 2.53 14.98 -0.40
CA LYS A 19 2.77 16.31 -0.95
C LYS A 19 1.55 16.69 -1.80
N ASP A 20 0.83 17.71 -1.33
CA ASP A 20 -0.39 18.28 -1.90
C ASP A 20 -1.60 17.35 -1.91
N SER A 21 -2.33 17.30 -0.78
CA SER A 21 -3.78 17.04 -0.60
C SER A 21 -4.49 16.04 -1.54
N SER A 22 -3.79 15.06 -2.11
CA SER A 22 -4.32 14.24 -3.20
C SER A 22 -3.83 12.79 -3.27
N ALA A 23 -2.95 12.35 -2.37
CA ALA A 23 -2.53 10.96 -2.30
C ALA A 23 -2.67 10.44 -0.87
N LEU A 24 -3.82 9.83 -0.59
CA LEU A 24 -4.15 9.12 0.65
C LEU A 24 -3.39 7.78 0.74
N VAL A 25 -2.08 7.80 0.95
CA VAL A 25 -1.39 6.56 1.35
C VAL A 25 -1.46 6.51 2.87
N LEU A 26 -2.09 5.47 3.41
CA LEU A 26 -2.38 5.28 4.85
C LEU A 26 -3.32 6.29 5.53
N SER A 27 -3.84 7.32 4.89
CA SER A 27 -4.94 8.10 5.51
C SER A 27 -6.29 7.40 5.43
N CYS A 28 -6.33 6.11 5.07
CA CYS A 28 -7.44 5.23 5.43
C CYS A 28 -7.26 4.87 6.91
N PRO A 29 -8.09 5.41 7.83
CA PRO A 29 -7.91 5.19 9.26
C PRO A 29 -7.85 3.71 9.62
N GLN A 30 -8.64 2.89 8.91
CA GLN A 30 -8.67 1.45 9.08
C GLN A 30 -7.32 0.77 8.82
N VAL A 31 -6.51 1.26 7.89
CA VAL A 31 -5.18 0.68 7.64
C VAL A 31 -4.23 1.01 8.78
N LEU A 32 -4.25 2.25 9.30
CA LEU A 32 -3.42 2.64 10.45
C LEU A 32 -3.82 1.89 11.72
N GLU A 33 -5.12 1.77 11.98
CA GLU A 33 -5.67 0.99 13.09
C GLU A 33 -5.29 -0.49 12.97
N SER A 34 -5.35 -1.04 11.76
CA SER A 34 -4.91 -2.40 11.47
C SER A 34 -3.42 -2.58 11.70
N CYS A 35 -2.57 -1.65 11.25
CA CYS A 35 -1.13 -1.69 11.50
C CYS A 35 -0.82 -1.62 13.00
N ALA A 36 -1.49 -0.73 13.75
CA ALA A 36 -1.34 -0.60 15.19
C ALA A 36 -1.75 -1.89 15.92
N THR A 37 -2.89 -2.48 15.56
CA THR A 37 -3.40 -3.74 16.11
C THR A 37 -2.44 -4.90 15.84
N LEU A 38 -1.91 -4.98 14.62
CA LEU A 38 -0.97 -6.03 14.20
C LEU A 38 0.48 -5.77 14.61
N LYS A 39 0.75 -4.67 15.33
CA LYS A 39 2.09 -4.20 15.72
C LYS A 39 3.05 -4.09 14.53
N ILE A 40 2.56 -3.61 13.40
CA ILE A 40 3.35 -3.33 12.21
C ILE A 40 3.86 -1.89 12.34
N PRO A 41 5.19 -1.67 12.34
CA PRO A 41 5.76 -0.33 12.31
C PRO A 41 5.29 0.47 11.09
N VAL A 42 4.85 1.70 11.35
CA VAL A 42 4.45 2.65 10.32
C VAL A 42 5.37 3.85 10.40
N GLU A 43 6.05 4.15 9.31
CA GLU A 43 6.73 5.43 9.12
C GLU A 43 5.75 6.33 8.40
N LEU A 44 5.63 7.63 8.72
CA LEU A 44 4.72 8.54 8.03
C LEU A 44 5.47 9.39 6.97
N ARG A 45 5.96 8.75 5.89
CA ARG A 45 6.66 9.41 4.76
C ARG A 45 6.36 8.85 3.38
N SER A 46 6.48 9.70 2.36
CA SER A 46 6.31 9.31 0.97
C SER A 46 7.23 8.17 0.55
N PRO A 47 6.71 7.07 -0.03
CA PRO A 47 7.56 6.07 -0.67
C PRO A 47 8.22 6.70 -1.91
N SER A 48 9.54 6.54 -2.05
CA SER A 48 10.27 7.05 -3.21
C SER A 48 10.34 6.01 -4.33
N LEU A 49 10.21 6.44 -5.59
CA LEU A 49 10.42 5.55 -6.74
C LEU A 49 11.87 5.03 -6.82
N ASP A 50 12.82 5.76 -6.23
CA ASP A 50 14.22 5.35 -6.15
C ASP A 50 14.44 4.17 -5.18
N GLU A 51 13.46 3.89 -4.31
CA GLU A 51 13.51 2.85 -3.28
C GLU A 51 12.68 1.60 -3.64
N VAL A 52 12.06 1.56 -4.83
CA VAL A 52 11.15 0.46 -5.24
C VAL A 52 11.83 -0.92 -5.15
N ASP A 53 13.13 -0.97 -5.40
CA ASP A 53 13.89 -2.22 -5.33
C ASP A 53 13.98 -2.78 -3.90
N GLU A 54 13.89 -1.91 -2.89
CA GLU A 54 13.94 -2.25 -1.47
C GLU A 54 12.55 -2.61 -0.90
N TRP A 55 11.48 -2.34 -1.64
CA TRP A 55 10.13 -2.68 -1.22
C TRP A 55 9.94 -4.20 -1.25
N SER A 56 9.53 -4.74 -0.11
CA SER A 56 9.12 -6.13 0.10
C SER A 56 7.72 -6.42 -0.46
N GLY A 57 6.90 -5.40 -0.67
CA GLY A 57 5.58 -5.53 -1.27
C GLY A 57 4.86 -4.19 -1.37
N ALA A 58 3.80 -4.15 -2.17
CA ALA A 58 2.96 -2.97 -2.29
C ALA A 58 1.47 -3.34 -2.35
N PHE A 59 0.60 -2.40 -2.00
CA PHE A 59 -0.85 -2.59 -2.06
C PHE A 59 -1.61 -1.30 -2.38
N VAL A 60 -2.85 -1.46 -2.83
CA VAL A 60 -3.84 -0.41 -3.01
C VAL A 60 -4.97 -0.58 -2.01
N THR A 61 -5.53 0.50 -1.47
CA THR A 61 -6.74 0.45 -0.64
C THR A 61 -7.73 1.53 -1.08
N SER A 62 -9.02 1.25 -0.93
CA SER A 62 -10.14 2.17 -1.11
C SER A 62 -11.40 1.62 -0.42
N THR A 63 -12.47 2.42 -0.32
CA THR A 63 -13.78 1.92 0.13
C THR A 63 -14.30 0.74 -0.70
N SER A 64 -14.02 0.74 -2.01
CA SER A 64 -14.36 -0.36 -2.92
C SER A 64 -13.37 -1.53 -2.91
N ARG A 65 -12.18 -1.35 -2.33
CA ARG A 65 -11.07 -2.32 -2.30
C ARG A 65 -10.44 -2.27 -0.92
N VAL A 66 -10.97 -3.05 0.01
CA VAL A 66 -10.52 -3.12 1.41
C VAL A 66 -8.99 -3.08 1.49
N LEU A 67 -8.34 -4.01 0.80
CA LEU A 67 -6.92 -3.97 0.49
C LEU A 67 -6.67 -4.84 -0.76
N LEU A 68 -5.86 -4.38 -1.70
CA LEU A 68 -5.51 -5.12 -2.92
C LEU A 68 -3.99 -5.19 -3.06
N PRO A 69 -3.38 -6.38 -2.86
CA PRO A 69 -1.95 -6.57 -3.08
C PRO A 69 -1.58 -6.30 -4.54
N ILE A 70 -0.45 -5.61 -4.75
CA ILE A 70 0.12 -5.38 -6.07
C ILE A 70 1.15 -6.49 -6.35
N GLN A 71 0.96 -7.21 -7.46
CA GLN A 71 1.90 -8.24 -7.91
C GLN A 71 2.96 -7.69 -8.86
N SER A 72 2.59 -6.78 -9.76
CA SER A 72 3.51 -6.10 -10.67
C SER A 72 3.29 -4.60 -10.62
N PHE A 73 4.38 -3.84 -10.53
CA PHE A 73 4.40 -2.38 -10.54
C PHE A 73 5.33 -1.86 -11.62
N VAL A 74 4.75 -1.17 -12.59
CA VAL A 74 5.45 -0.53 -13.69
C VAL A 74 5.60 0.96 -13.37
N TYR A 75 6.83 1.48 -13.42
CA TYR A 75 7.13 2.85 -12.98
C TYR A 75 8.28 3.47 -13.79
N PRO A 76 8.31 4.81 -13.91
CA PRO A 76 9.46 5.50 -14.50
C PRO A 76 10.61 5.57 -13.48
N ALA A 77 11.83 5.26 -13.94
CA ALA A 77 13.06 5.41 -13.18
C ALA A 77 14.02 6.32 -13.94
N ARG A 78 14.80 7.12 -13.20
CA ARG A 78 15.82 8.00 -13.81
C ARG A 78 17.03 7.18 -14.23
N THR A 79 17.50 7.40 -15.45
CA THR A 79 18.80 6.87 -15.90
C THR A 79 19.93 7.78 -15.42
N LYS A 80 21.16 7.26 -15.37
CA LYS A 80 22.35 8.04 -14.97
C LYS A 80 22.59 9.26 -15.86
N ASP A 81 22.13 9.19 -17.11
CA ASP A 81 22.30 10.23 -18.12
C ASP A 81 21.16 11.27 -18.12
N GLY A 82 20.31 11.26 -17.09
CA GLY A 82 19.18 12.21 -16.95
C GLY A 82 17.94 11.86 -17.77
N GLY A 83 17.92 10.70 -18.43
CA GLY A 83 16.75 10.16 -19.12
C GLY A 83 15.76 9.47 -18.18
N SER A 84 14.62 9.03 -18.73
CA SER A 84 13.62 8.22 -18.02
C SER A 84 13.50 6.87 -18.71
N ILE A 85 13.54 5.80 -17.92
CA ILE A 85 13.31 4.42 -18.38
C ILE A 85 12.12 3.81 -17.62
N THR A 86 11.30 3.05 -18.31
CA THR A 86 10.24 2.27 -17.66
C THR A 86 10.84 1.02 -17.04
N ARG A 87 10.65 0.83 -15.74
CA ARG A 87 11.01 -0.38 -14.99
C ARG A 87 9.76 -1.10 -14.53
N GLU A 88 9.90 -2.40 -14.31
CA GLU A 88 8.89 -3.26 -13.70
C GLU A 88 9.48 -3.93 -12.47
N LYS A 89 8.69 -3.95 -11.38
CA LYS A 89 8.98 -4.73 -10.17
C LYS A 89 7.86 -5.72 -9.95
N THR A 90 8.21 -6.99 -9.79
CA THR A 90 7.25 -8.05 -9.47
C THR A 90 7.47 -8.54 -8.04
N TRP A 91 6.39 -8.74 -7.29
CA TRP A 91 6.38 -9.35 -5.97
C TRP A 91 5.56 -10.65 -5.99
N ALA A 92 6.04 -11.68 -5.30
CA ALA A 92 5.32 -12.96 -5.18
C ALA A 92 4.24 -12.91 -4.08
N SER A 93 4.67 -12.74 -2.83
CA SER A 93 3.82 -12.52 -1.66
C SER A 93 4.58 -11.72 -0.61
N CYS A 94 3.86 -10.95 0.19
CA CYS A 94 4.45 -10.13 1.25
C CYS A 94 3.66 -10.34 2.54
N SER A 95 4.31 -10.93 3.54
CA SER A 95 3.66 -11.32 4.80
C SER A 95 2.96 -10.16 5.51
N ILE A 96 3.48 -8.93 5.40
CA ILE A 96 2.85 -7.72 5.94
C ILE A 96 1.55 -7.42 5.19
N VAL A 97 1.60 -7.42 3.86
CA VAL A 97 0.45 -7.16 3.01
C VAL A 97 -0.63 -8.22 3.21
N ASP A 98 -0.25 -9.50 3.32
CA ASP A 98 -1.17 -10.60 3.54
C ASP A 98 -1.83 -10.55 4.93
N ARG A 99 -1.07 -10.19 5.97
CA ARG A 99 -1.60 -9.99 7.33
C ARG A 99 -2.58 -8.82 7.39
N LEU A 100 -2.23 -7.70 6.75
CA LEU A 100 -3.12 -6.54 6.65
C LEU A 100 -4.39 -6.86 5.87
N HIS A 101 -4.26 -7.53 4.72
CA HIS A 101 -5.40 -7.95 3.91
C HIS A 101 -6.40 -8.76 4.72
N ARG A 102 -5.92 -9.80 5.42
CA ARG A 102 -6.75 -10.69 6.24
C ARG A 102 -7.45 -9.93 7.36
N HIS A 103 -6.69 -9.17 8.14
CA HIS A 103 -7.24 -8.46 9.30
C HIS A 103 -8.25 -7.37 8.91
N MET A 104 -7.99 -6.61 7.84
CA MET A 104 -8.92 -5.61 7.36
C MET A 104 -10.21 -6.25 6.82
N PHE A 105 -10.10 -7.38 6.12
CA PHE A 105 -11.27 -8.09 5.61
C PHE A 105 -12.15 -8.64 6.76
N GLU A 106 -11.53 -9.25 7.77
CA GLU A 106 -12.21 -9.70 8.99
C GLU A 106 -12.89 -8.53 9.73
N THR A 107 -12.21 -7.39 9.85
CA THR A 107 -12.75 -6.18 10.48
C THR A 107 -13.95 -5.62 9.72
N VAL A 108 -13.89 -5.59 8.39
CA VAL A 108 -15.03 -5.14 7.58
C VAL A 108 -16.21 -6.09 7.74
N GLN A 109 -15.97 -7.40 7.73
CA GLN A 109 -17.03 -8.40 7.94
C GLN A 109 -17.69 -8.27 9.32
N SER A 110 -16.91 -8.06 10.39
CA SER A 110 -17.46 -7.97 11.75
C SER A 110 -18.33 -6.73 12.00
N HIS A 111 -18.13 -5.68 11.22
CA HIS A 111 -18.90 -4.43 11.29
C HIS A 111 -19.94 -4.30 10.16
N SER A 112 -20.09 -5.33 9.33
CA SER A 112 -21.06 -5.32 8.24
C SER A 112 -22.45 -5.70 8.75
N THR A 113 -23.46 -4.97 8.30
CA THR A 113 -24.86 -5.30 8.56
C THR A 113 -25.41 -6.16 7.44
N LYS A 114 -26.06 -7.27 7.77
CA LYS A 114 -26.79 -8.11 6.82
C LYS A 114 -27.96 -7.31 6.24
N VAL A 115 -28.01 -7.15 4.91
CA VAL A 115 -29.06 -6.38 4.22
C VAL A 115 -30.19 -7.28 3.70
N PHE A 116 -29.89 -8.53 3.37
CA PHE A 116 -30.86 -9.51 2.85
C PHE A 116 -30.66 -10.85 3.54
N ASP A 117 -31.73 -11.62 3.68
CA ASP A 117 -31.72 -12.91 4.36
C ASP A 117 -31.17 -14.09 3.55
#